data_AF-A0A7J3QCS9-F1
#
_entry.id   AF-A0A7J3QCS9-F1
#
_cell.length_a   1.000
_cell.length_b   1.000
_cell.length_c   1.000
_cell.angle_alpha   90.00
_cell.angle_beta   90.00
_cell.angle_gamma   90.00
#
_symmetry.space_group_name_H-M   'P 1'
#
loop_
_entity.id
_entity.type
_entity.pdbx_description
1 polymer ?
#
loop_
_entity_poly.entity_id
_entity_poly.type
_entity_poly.pdbx_seq_one_letter_code
_entity_poly.pdbx_strand_id
1 'polypeptide(L)'
;IMLVGVQGSGKTTTAAKIAYIYKRYGYKPCLVCADTYRPAAYDQLLQLSKSIDVLFCGDTDSKNPIEIAKKCTDICSKSGANIIIVDTAGRHGYNEEEALLNEMREIMNSITPDEVMLILDASIGQKAYDLALRFHQATPIGSITITKLDGTAKGGGALSAVAATKAVIKFIGTGEKIPEIEIFEPRRFVGRILGLGDLPSLIEKLKALEHSNILEKRFSKSIASGKITLVDLYLQINAIRKLGPLSKILQLIPGLSLLPLDDKQMKISEEKMDKWLAIINSMTYEELKNPNILDKSRIYRIALGSGTSIDDVKDLLKYYELINNFIKTTKRRHGIFKKLGIDLSRIEEQIK
;
A
#
# COMPACT_ATOMS: atom_id res chain seq x y z
N ILE A 1 0.21 -21.20 -14.18
CA ILE A 1 -0.98 -20.34 -14.02
C ILE A 1 -1.73 -20.30 -15.35
N MET A 2 -3.01 -20.69 -15.39
CA MET A 2 -3.87 -20.61 -16.57
C MET A 2 -4.91 -19.52 -16.35
N LEU A 3 -4.99 -18.56 -17.27
CA LEU A 3 -5.93 -17.44 -17.19
C LEU A 3 -7.19 -17.75 -17.99
N VAL A 4 -8.36 -17.62 -17.34
CA VAL A 4 -9.66 -17.90 -17.96
C VAL A 4 -10.62 -16.74 -17.71
N GLY A 5 -11.65 -16.61 -18.55
CA GLY A 5 -12.66 -15.57 -18.40
C GLY A 5 -13.23 -15.08 -19.73
N VAL A 6 -14.28 -14.26 -19.66
CA VAL A 6 -15.02 -13.80 -20.83
C VAL A 6 -14.20 -12.90 -21.75
N GLN A 7 -14.67 -12.75 -22.99
CA GLN A 7 -14.12 -11.79 -23.92
C GLN A 7 -14.17 -10.37 -23.31
N GLY A 8 -13.10 -9.60 -23.49
CA GLY A 8 -13.05 -8.21 -22.99
C GLY A 8 -12.82 -8.03 -21.48
N SER A 9 -12.66 -9.12 -20.70
CA SER A 9 -12.34 -9.03 -19.26
C SER A 9 -10.90 -8.57 -18.96
N GLY A 10 -10.05 -8.49 -19.99
CA GLY A 10 -8.67 -8.02 -19.87
C GLY A 10 -7.63 -9.10 -19.58
N LYS A 11 -7.88 -10.37 -19.97
CA LYS A 11 -6.95 -11.50 -19.76
C LYS A 11 -5.53 -11.23 -20.27
N THR A 12 -5.36 -10.91 -21.55
CA THR A 12 -4.05 -10.65 -22.17
C THR A 12 -3.26 -9.55 -21.46
N THR A 13 -3.91 -8.43 -21.14
CA THR A 13 -3.28 -7.35 -20.38
C THR A 13 -2.93 -7.81 -18.96
N THR A 14 -3.83 -8.55 -18.31
CA THR A 14 -3.63 -9.07 -16.96
C THR A 14 -2.49 -10.10 -16.90
N ALA A 15 -2.32 -10.92 -17.95
CA ALA A 15 -1.19 -11.84 -18.09
C ALA A 15 0.14 -11.10 -17.97
N ALA A 16 0.31 -10.02 -18.75
CA ALA A 16 1.50 -9.18 -18.72
C ALA A 16 1.68 -8.45 -17.38
N LYS A 17 0.59 -7.95 -16.77
CA LYS A 17 0.61 -7.33 -15.44
C LYS A 17 1.08 -8.30 -14.35
N ILE A 18 0.57 -9.52 -14.35
CA ILE A 18 0.96 -10.57 -13.39
C ILE A 18 2.42 -10.98 -13.61
N ALA A 19 2.84 -11.17 -14.86
CA ALA A 19 4.24 -11.44 -15.18
C ALA A 19 5.16 -10.32 -14.67
N TYR A 20 4.77 -9.06 -14.87
CA TYR A 20 5.51 -7.90 -14.37
C TYR A 20 5.65 -7.92 -12.84
N ILE A 21 4.58 -8.23 -12.09
CA ILE A 21 4.64 -8.39 -10.63
C ILE A 21 5.65 -9.46 -10.24
N TYR A 22 5.53 -10.68 -10.80
CA TYR A 22 6.42 -11.78 -10.44
C TYR A 22 7.87 -11.51 -10.81
N LYS A 23 8.14 -10.86 -11.96
CA LYS A 23 9.48 -10.40 -12.33
C LYS A 23 10.07 -9.46 -11.27
N ARG A 24 9.28 -8.52 -10.75
CA ARG A 24 9.72 -7.61 -9.67
C ARG A 24 10.04 -8.32 -8.36
N TYR A 25 9.40 -9.46 -8.11
CA TYR A 25 9.72 -10.33 -6.98
C TYR A 25 10.91 -11.27 -7.22
N GLY A 26 11.60 -11.16 -8.36
CA GLY A 26 12.79 -11.95 -8.69
C GLY A 26 12.50 -13.29 -9.36
N TYR A 27 11.25 -13.56 -9.73
CA TYR A 27 10.90 -14.74 -10.52
C TYR A 27 11.24 -14.52 -12.01
N LYS A 28 11.29 -15.61 -12.77
CA LYS A 28 11.49 -15.65 -14.21
C LYS A 28 10.18 -16.07 -14.88
N PRO A 29 9.26 -15.13 -15.13
CA PRO A 29 7.99 -15.47 -15.77
C PRO A 29 8.17 -15.79 -17.26
N CYS A 30 7.21 -16.53 -17.82
CA CYS A 30 7.02 -16.77 -19.25
C CYS A 30 5.55 -16.57 -19.59
N LEU A 31 5.27 -15.81 -20.65
CA LEU A 31 3.93 -15.61 -21.19
C LEU A 31 3.69 -16.58 -22.34
N VAL A 32 2.60 -17.34 -22.27
CA VAL A 32 2.18 -18.28 -23.32
C VAL A 32 0.88 -17.79 -23.94
N CYS A 33 0.88 -17.56 -25.25
CA CYS A 33 -0.33 -17.19 -26.00
C CYS A 33 -1.04 -18.45 -26.49
N ALA A 34 -2.17 -18.81 -25.88
CA ALA A 34 -3.06 -19.89 -26.33
C ALA A 34 -4.41 -19.34 -26.86
N ASP A 35 -4.54 -18.02 -27.07
CA ASP A 35 -5.68 -17.43 -27.77
C ASP A 35 -5.46 -17.48 -29.29
N THR A 36 -6.01 -18.53 -29.92
CA THR A 36 -5.97 -18.72 -31.39
C THR A 36 -7.16 -18.09 -32.11
N TYR A 37 -8.13 -17.53 -31.38
CA TYR A 37 -9.38 -17.03 -31.95
C TYR A 37 -9.38 -15.53 -32.18
N ARG A 38 -8.74 -14.77 -31.29
CA ARG A 38 -8.75 -13.31 -31.38
C ARG A 38 -7.65 -12.82 -32.33
N PRO A 39 -7.99 -12.04 -33.37
CA PRO A 39 -6.99 -11.42 -34.24
C PRO A 39 -6.00 -10.58 -33.44
N ALA A 40 -4.71 -10.68 -33.79
CA ALA A 40 -3.61 -9.97 -33.14
C ALA A 40 -3.40 -10.26 -31.64
N ALA A 41 -4.04 -11.29 -31.06
CA ALA A 41 -3.78 -11.67 -29.66
C ALA A 41 -2.31 -12.08 -29.44
N TYR A 42 -1.74 -12.83 -30.39
CA TYR A 42 -0.32 -13.18 -30.42
C TYR A 42 0.57 -11.93 -30.43
N ASP A 43 0.37 -11.03 -31.39
CA ASP A 43 1.17 -9.81 -31.53
C ASP A 43 1.02 -8.89 -30.32
N GLN A 44 -0.19 -8.78 -29.78
CA GLN A 44 -0.48 -8.00 -28.58
C GLN A 44 0.31 -8.54 -27.38
N LEU A 45 0.25 -9.85 -27.12
CA LEU A 45 0.96 -10.44 -25.98
C LEU A 45 2.48 -10.44 -26.18
N LEU A 46 2.96 -10.60 -27.42
CA LEU A 46 4.37 -10.48 -27.78
C LEU A 46 4.90 -9.05 -27.58
N GLN A 47 4.12 -8.02 -27.93
CA GLN A 47 4.51 -6.64 -27.70
C GLN A 47 4.56 -6.34 -26.20
N LEU A 48 3.58 -6.81 -25.45
CA LEU A 48 3.54 -6.67 -24.00
C LEU A 48 4.74 -7.38 -23.34
N SER A 49 5.05 -8.62 -23.73
CA SER A 49 6.17 -9.39 -23.19
C SER A 49 7.51 -8.69 -23.43
N LYS A 50 7.74 -8.15 -24.64
CA LYS A 50 8.92 -7.35 -24.97
C LYS A 50 9.02 -6.09 -24.12
N SER A 51 7.90 -5.40 -23.89
CA SER A 51 7.88 -4.15 -23.11
C SER A 51 8.25 -4.35 -21.64
N ILE A 52 8.09 -5.56 -21.10
CA ILE A 52 8.47 -5.92 -19.72
C ILE A 52 9.69 -6.83 -19.66
N ASP A 53 10.29 -7.16 -20.81
CA ASP A 53 11.45 -8.05 -20.94
C ASP A 53 11.20 -9.41 -20.24
N VAL A 54 10.12 -10.08 -20.67
CA VAL A 54 9.69 -11.39 -20.16
C VAL A 54 9.66 -12.39 -21.31
N LEU A 55 10.03 -13.65 -21.04
CA LEU A 55 9.99 -14.72 -22.02
C LEU A 55 8.58 -14.88 -22.59
N PHE A 56 8.50 -15.19 -23.88
CA PHE A 56 7.25 -15.36 -24.58
C PHE A 56 7.30 -16.59 -25.47
N CYS A 57 6.20 -17.35 -25.49
CA CYS A 57 5.99 -18.43 -26.42
C CYS A 57 4.57 -18.40 -26.98
N GLY A 58 4.45 -18.66 -28.27
CA GLY A 58 3.19 -18.91 -28.96
C GLY A 58 3.50 -19.52 -30.32
N ASP A 59 2.46 -19.87 -31.06
CA ASP A 59 2.57 -20.46 -32.38
C ASP A 59 1.54 -19.79 -33.29
N THR A 60 1.99 -19.11 -34.35
CA THR A 60 1.10 -18.46 -35.33
C THR A 60 0.57 -19.43 -36.38
N ASP A 61 1.24 -20.58 -36.54
CA ASP A 61 0.94 -21.54 -37.59
C ASP A 61 -0.03 -22.62 -37.09
N SER A 62 0.01 -22.93 -35.80
CA SER A 62 -0.98 -23.81 -35.16
C SER A 62 -2.26 -23.07 -34.80
N LYS A 63 -3.41 -23.70 -35.11
CA LYS A 63 -4.73 -23.24 -34.67
C LYS A 63 -5.25 -23.97 -33.43
N ASN A 64 -4.50 -24.96 -32.93
CA ASN A 64 -4.92 -25.80 -31.82
C ASN A 64 -4.38 -25.24 -30.49
N PRO A 65 -5.23 -24.63 -29.64
CA PRO A 65 -4.77 -24.00 -28.41
C PRO A 65 -4.20 -25.01 -27.39
N ILE A 66 -4.61 -26.28 -27.43
CA ILE A 66 -4.14 -27.35 -26.54
C ILE A 66 -2.70 -27.72 -26.88
N GLU A 67 -2.39 -27.86 -28.17
CA GLU A 67 -1.05 -28.16 -28.65
C GLU A 67 -0.08 -27.01 -28.31
N ILE A 68 -0.52 -25.78 -28.55
CA ILE A 68 0.27 -24.58 -28.24
C ILE A 68 0.55 -24.49 -26.75
N ALA A 69 -0.48 -24.63 -25.91
CA ALA A 69 -0.33 -24.57 -24.46
C ALA A 69 0.67 -25.61 -23.95
N LYS A 70 0.58 -26.86 -24.41
CA LYS A 70 1.49 -27.95 -24.01
C LYS A 70 2.92 -27.69 -24.48
N LYS A 71 3.11 -27.47 -25.78
CA LYS A 71 4.41 -27.21 -26.41
C LYS A 71 5.11 -26.01 -25.77
N CYS A 72 4.40 -24.91 -25.59
CA CYS A 72 4.99 -23.69 -25.02
C CYS A 72 5.27 -23.81 -23.52
N THR A 73 4.45 -24.51 -22.76
CA THR A 73 4.73 -24.77 -21.34
C THR A 73 6.03 -25.56 -21.18
N ASP A 74 6.24 -26.59 -22.02
CA ASP A 74 7.49 -27.38 -22.04
C ASP A 74 8.70 -26.53 -22.44
N ILE A 75 8.58 -25.67 -23.46
CA ILE A 75 9.65 -24.76 -23.89
C ILE A 75 10.00 -23.77 -22.79
N CYS A 76 9.01 -23.09 -22.20
CA CYS A 76 9.21 -22.14 -21.12
C CYS A 76 9.90 -22.80 -19.91
N SER A 77 9.46 -24.02 -19.53
CA SER A 77 10.05 -24.78 -18.42
C SER A 77 11.53 -25.10 -18.69
N LYS A 78 11.85 -25.63 -19.89
CA LYS A 78 13.24 -25.91 -20.31
C LYS A 78 14.11 -24.66 -20.41
N SER A 79 13.49 -23.50 -20.64
CA SER A 79 14.18 -22.19 -20.71
C SER A 79 14.45 -21.59 -19.33
N GLY A 80 14.12 -22.31 -18.24
CA GLY A 80 14.37 -21.89 -16.86
C GLY A 80 13.35 -20.89 -16.31
N ALA A 81 12.17 -20.77 -16.95
CA ALA A 81 11.06 -20.03 -16.38
C ALA A 81 10.49 -20.78 -15.17
N ASN A 82 10.24 -20.07 -14.08
CA ASN A 82 9.66 -20.63 -12.85
C ASN A 82 8.21 -20.20 -12.61
N ILE A 83 7.68 -19.28 -13.44
CA ILE A 83 6.26 -18.90 -13.46
C ILE A 83 5.81 -18.91 -14.93
N ILE A 84 4.91 -19.81 -15.30
CA ILE A 84 4.34 -19.86 -16.66
C ILE A 84 2.90 -19.39 -16.58
N ILE A 85 2.56 -18.38 -17.39
CA ILE A 85 1.24 -17.76 -17.44
C ILE A 85 0.66 -17.99 -18.84
N VAL A 86 -0.38 -18.80 -18.91
CA VAL A 86 -1.06 -19.15 -20.16
C VAL A 86 -2.29 -18.25 -20.33
N ASP A 87 -2.27 -17.40 -21.36
CA ASP A 87 -3.40 -16.57 -21.78
C ASP A 87 -4.29 -17.37 -22.74
N THR A 88 -5.50 -17.72 -22.32
CA THR A 88 -6.46 -18.45 -23.16
C THR A 88 -7.41 -17.50 -23.85
N ALA A 89 -8.09 -17.98 -24.90
CA ALA A 89 -9.14 -17.21 -25.53
C ALA A 89 -10.29 -16.87 -24.56
N GLY A 90 -10.92 -15.71 -24.80
CA GLY A 90 -12.20 -15.36 -24.18
C GLY A 90 -13.31 -15.47 -25.19
N ARG A 91 -14.29 -16.33 -24.94
CA ARG A 91 -15.50 -16.40 -25.75
C ARG A 91 -16.73 -15.99 -24.93
N HIS A 92 -17.73 -15.44 -25.61
CA HIS A 92 -19.05 -15.15 -25.06
C HIS A 92 -20.08 -15.45 -26.14
N GLY A 93 -21.05 -16.31 -25.84
CA GLY A 93 -22.13 -16.63 -26.79
C GLY A 93 -22.93 -17.85 -26.36
N TYR A 94 -24.23 -17.65 -26.12
CA TYR A 94 -25.21 -18.65 -25.69
C TYR A 94 -25.28 -19.92 -26.57
N ASN A 95 -24.65 -19.94 -27.75
CA ASN A 95 -24.67 -21.06 -28.70
C ASN A 95 -23.33 -21.80 -28.82
N GLU A 96 -22.25 -21.36 -28.16
CA GLU A 96 -20.90 -21.95 -28.24
C GLU A 96 -20.22 -22.14 -26.87
N GLU A 97 -20.96 -21.99 -25.76
CA GLU A 97 -20.46 -22.07 -24.38
C GLU A 97 -19.87 -23.45 -24.03
N GLU A 98 -20.52 -24.55 -24.42
CA GLU A 98 -20.04 -25.91 -24.08
C GLU A 98 -18.70 -26.24 -24.74
N ALA A 99 -18.52 -25.85 -26.00
CA ALA A 99 -17.28 -26.05 -26.73
C ALA A 99 -16.11 -25.31 -26.07
N LEU A 100 -16.34 -24.07 -25.59
CA LEU A 100 -15.35 -23.32 -24.83
C LEU A 100 -15.00 -24.02 -23.51
N LEU A 101 -16.00 -24.42 -22.74
CA LEU A 101 -15.77 -25.05 -21.44
C LEU A 101 -15.04 -26.39 -21.58
N ASN A 102 -15.31 -27.13 -22.67
CA ASN A 102 -14.59 -28.36 -23.00
C ASN A 102 -13.14 -28.07 -23.43
N GLU A 103 -12.92 -27.09 -24.31
CA GLU A 103 -11.57 -26.67 -24.71
C GLU A 103 -10.74 -26.25 -23.49
N MET A 104 -11.33 -25.48 -22.56
CA MET A 104 -10.67 -25.11 -21.31
C MET A 104 -10.32 -26.33 -20.45
N ARG A 105 -11.22 -27.31 -20.33
CA ARG A 105 -10.93 -28.57 -19.62
C ARG A 105 -9.78 -29.33 -20.27
N GLU A 106 -9.76 -29.41 -21.60
CA GLU A 106 -8.71 -30.10 -22.34
C GLU A 106 -7.34 -29.41 -22.18
N ILE A 107 -7.30 -28.07 -22.24
CA ILE A 107 -6.07 -27.32 -21.96
C ILE A 107 -5.61 -27.55 -20.51
N MET A 108 -6.51 -27.45 -19.54
CA MET A 108 -6.19 -27.69 -18.13
C MET A 108 -5.64 -29.11 -17.90
N ASN A 109 -6.25 -30.12 -18.52
CA ASN A 109 -5.80 -31.51 -18.41
C ASN A 109 -4.45 -31.75 -19.12
N SER A 110 -4.15 -31.00 -20.19
CA SER A 110 -2.91 -31.18 -20.94
C SER A 110 -1.70 -30.54 -20.28
N ILE A 111 -1.87 -29.40 -19.59
CA ILE A 111 -0.79 -28.66 -18.94
C ILE A 111 -0.78 -28.77 -17.41
N THR A 112 -1.85 -29.31 -16.81
CA THR A 112 -2.02 -29.49 -15.35
C THR A 112 -1.57 -28.27 -14.52
N PRO A 113 -2.20 -27.10 -14.70
CA PRO A 113 -1.73 -25.87 -14.09
C PRO A 113 -1.89 -25.89 -12.57
N ASP A 114 -0.88 -25.38 -11.82
CA ASP A 114 -0.97 -25.23 -10.36
C ASP A 114 -2.09 -24.30 -9.91
N GLU A 115 -2.51 -23.40 -10.80
CA GLU A 115 -3.52 -22.39 -10.53
C GLU A 115 -4.28 -22.05 -11.81
N VAL A 116 -5.60 -22.16 -11.75
CA VAL A 116 -6.54 -21.59 -12.72
C VAL A 116 -7.11 -20.30 -12.13
N MET A 117 -6.92 -19.20 -12.84
CA MET A 117 -7.28 -17.85 -12.40
C MET A 117 -8.37 -17.25 -13.29
N LEU A 118 -9.51 -16.92 -12.70
CA LEU A 118 -10.62 -16.29 -13.39
C LEU A 118 -10.45 -14.76 -13.43
N ILE A 119 -10.42 -14.19 -14.62
CA ILE A 119 -10.31 -12.75 -14.86
C ILE A 119 -11.71 -12.17 -15.07
N LEU A 120 -12.12 -11.30 -14.15
CA LEU A 120 -13.43 -10.64 -14.16
C LEU A 120 -13.30 -9.12 -14.31
N ASP A 121 -14.14 -8.56 -15.15
CA ASP A 121 -14.33 -7.11 -15.24
C ASP A 121 -15.15 -6.62 -14.05
N ALA A 122 -14.73 -5.54 -13.37
CA ALA A 122 -15.48 -4.94 -12.27
C ALA A 122 -16.91 -4.53 -12.64
N SER A 123 -17.18 -4.24 -13.93
CA SER A 123 -18.49 -3.81 -14.45
C SER A 123 -19.51 -4.93 -14.66
N ILE A 124 -19.12 -6.20 -14.57
CA ILE A 124 -19.97 -7.35 -14.91
C ILE A 124 -21.26 -7.45 -14.06
N GLY A 125 -21.28 -6.84 -12.88
CA GLY A 125 -22.46 -6.75 -12.01
C GLY A 125 -22.97 -8.11 -11.54
N GLN A 126 -24.29 -8.29 -11.54
CA GLN A 126 -24.95 -9.48 -10.99
C GLN A 126 -24.66 -10.77 -11.78
N LYS A 127 -24.33 -10.66 -13.08
CA LYS A 127 -24.00 -11.81 -13.94
C LYS A 127 -22.71 -12.53 -13.55
N ALA A 128 -21.91 -11.93 -12.66
CA ALA A 128 -20.66 -12.55 -12.19
C ALA A 128 -20.88 -13.91 -11.53
N TYR A 129 -21.99 -14.08 -10.78
CA TYR A 129 -22.25 -15.30 -10.03
C TYR A 129 -22.37 -16.51 -10.96
N ASP A 130 -23.31 -16.45 -11.91
CA ASP A 130 -23.60 -17.55 -12.82
C ASP A 130 -22.40 -17.86 -13.72
N LEU A 131 -21.72 -16.82 -14.20
CA LEU A 131 -20.51 -16.99 -14.99
C LEU A 131 -19.41 -17.72 -14.20
N ALA A 132 -19.12 -17.24 -12.98
CA ALA A 132 -18.06 -17.82 -12.18
C ALA A 132 -18.41 -19.26 -11.76
N LEU A 133 -19.67 -19.55 -11.45
CA LEU A 133 -20.15 -20.89 -11.13
C LEU A 133 -19.94 -21.85 -12.31
N ARG A 134 -20.32 -21.46 -13.53
CA ARG A 134 -20.14 -22.29 -14.74
C ARG A 134 -18.67 -22.56 -15.03
N PHE A 135 -17.82 -21.53 -14.96
CA PHE A 135 -16.38 -21.68 -15.15
C PHE A 135 -15.78 -22.63 -14.12
N HIS A 136 -16.20 -22.52 -12.85
CA HIS A 136 -15.71 -23.37 -11.77
C HIS A 136 -16.19 -24.83 -11.87
N GLN A 137 -17.41 -25.06 -12.36
CA GLN A 137 -17.89 -26.41 -12.68
C GLN A 137 -17.14 -27.05 -13.85
N ALA A 138 -16.63 -26.24 -14.78
CA ALA A 138 -15.83 -26.74 -15.88
C ALA A 138 -14.38 -27.01 -15.48
N THR A 139 -13.74 -26.00 -14.92
CA THR A 139 -12.34 -25.99 -14.50
C THR A 139 -12.28 -25.39 -13.10
N PRO A 140 -11.87 -26.14 -12.06
CA PRO A 140 -11.82 -25.63 -10.70
C PRO A 140 -10.99 -24.34 -10.60
N ILE A 141 -11.70 -23.22 -10.40
CA ILE A 141 -11.06 -21.91 -10.26
C ILE A 141 -10.44 -21.80 -8.87
N GLY A 142 -9.13 -21.57 -8.80
CA GLY A 142 -8.39 -21.39 -7.55
C GLY A 142 -8.31 -19.92 -7.11
N SER A 143 -8.28 -18.99 -8.07
CA SER A 143 -8.22 -17.56 -7.76
C SER A 143 -8.96 -16.68 -8.75
N ILE A 144 -9.22 -15.45 -8.34
CA ILE A 144 -9.90 -14.42 -9.12
C ILE A 144 -9.01 -13.18 -9.20
N THR A 145 -8.97 -12.54 -10.36
CA THR A 145 -8.44 -11.18 -10.53
C THR A 145 -9.55 -10.27 -11.06
N ILE A 146 -9.72 -9.12 -10.42
CA ILE A 146 -10.69 -8.11 -10.87
C ILE A 146 -9.95 -7.07 -11.70
N THR A 147 -10.46 -6.72 -12.87
CA THR A 147 -9.90 -5.67 -13.73
C THR A 147 -10.82 -4.45 -13.77
N LYS A 148 -10.31 -3.32 -14.30
CA LYS A 148 -11.05 -2.07 -14.51
C LYS A 148 -11.67 -1.46 -13.25
N LEU A 149 -10.99 -1.60 -12.10
CA LEU A 149 -11.44 -1.00 -10.83
C LEU A 149 -11.17 0.51 -10.70
N ASP A 150 -10.49 1.09 -11.69
CA ASP A 150 -10.32 2.53 -11.89
C ASP A 150 -11.57 3.22 -12.44
N GLY A 151 -12.53 2.45 -12.99
CA GLY A 151 -13.80 2.97 -13.47
C GLY A 151 -14.81 3.28 -12.35
N THR A 152 -16.04 3.58 -12.74
CA THR A 152 -17.17 3.84 -11.82
C THR A 152 -17.73 2.57 -11.17
N ALA A 153 -17.19 1.41 -11.52
CA ALA A 153 -17.69 0.12 -11.09
C ALA A 153 -17.30 -0.16 -9.63
N LYS A 154 -18.30 -0.38 -8.78
CA LYS A 154 -18.12 -0.66 -7.34
C LYS A 154 -17.59 -2.08 -7.04
N GLY A 155 -17.14 -2.84 -8.05
CA GLY A 155 -16.54 -4.17 -7.87
C GLY A 155 -17.45 -5.25 -7.25
N GLY A 156 -18.75 -5.00 -7.08
CA GLY A 156 -19.68 -5.92 -6.38
C GLY A 156 -19.78 -7.31 -7.02
N GLY A 157 -19.56 -7.42 -8.34
CA GLY A 157 -19.53 -8.71 -9.03
C GLY A 157 -18.41 -9.64 -8.53
N ALA A 158 -17.33 -9.09 -7.98
CA ALA A 158 -16.26 -9.91 -7.42
C ALA A 158 -16.69 -10.69 -6.17
N LEU A 159 -17.52 -10.09 -5.31
CA LEU A 159 -18.07 -10.77 -4.13
C LEU A 159 -18.98 -11.93 -4.56
N SER A 160 -19.78 -11.72 -5.60
CA SER A 160 -20.64 -12.76 -6.19
C SER A 160 -19.82 -13.91 -6.76
N ALA A 161 -18.72 -13.63 -7.46
CA ALA A 161 -17.84 -14.65 -8.00
C ALA A 161 -17.12 -15.46 -6.92
N VAL A 162 -16.66 -14.81 -5.85
CA VAL A 162 -16.10 -15.50 -4.66
C VAL A 162 -17.16 -16.37 -4.00
N ALA A 163 -18.39 -15.89 -3.87
CA ALA A 163 -19.48 -16.66 -3.27
C ALA A 163 -19.79 -17.94 -4.07
N ALA A 164 -19.76 -17.87 -5.40
CA ALA A 164 -20.00 -18.97 -6.32
C ALA A 164 -18.86 -20.01 -6.32
N THR A 165 -17.61 -19.55 -6.34
CA THR A 165 -16.43 -20.41 -6.60
C THR A 165 -15.65 -20.79 -5.35
N LYS A 166 -15.84 -20.06 -4.24
CA LYS A 166 -14.99 -20.09 -3.04
C LYS A 166 -13.53 -19.75 -3.30
N ALA A 167 -13.19 -19.28 -4.49
CA ALA A 167 -11.84 -18.86 -4.87
C ALA A 167 -11.45 -17.56 -4.16
N VAL A 168 -10.15 -17.34 -4.01
CA VAL A 168 -9.60 -16.12 -3.40
C VAL A 168 -9.31 -15.07 -4.46
N ILE A 169 -9.61 -13.80 -4.16
CA ILE A 169 -9.20 -12.69 -5.02
C ILE A 169 -7.72 -12.41 -4.74
N LYS A 170 -6.85 -12.55 -5.76
CA LYS A 170 -5.39 -12.33 -5.61
C LYS A 170 -4.95 -10.95 -6.05
N PHE A 171 -5.51 -10.45 -7.15
CA PHE A 171 -5.08 -9.19 -7.75
C PHE A 171 -6.26 -8.30 -8.13
N ILE A 172 -5.97 -7.01 -8.20
CA ILE A 172 -6.85 -5.98 -8.72
C ILE A 172 -6.12 -5.13 -9.76
N GLY A 173 -6.71 -4.98 -10.94
CA GLY A 173 -6.25 -4.06 -11.98
C GLY A 173 -6.86 -2.69 -11.77
N THR A 174 -6.02 -1.68 -11.61
CA THR A 174 -6.38 -0.28 -11.30
C THR A 174 -6.10 0.67 -12.46
N GLY A 175 -6.09 0.14 -13.68
CA GLY A 175 -5.90 0.91 -14.91
C GLY A 175 -5.47 0.04 -16.08
N GLU A 176 -5.00 0.66 -17.16
CA GLU A 176 -4.60 -0.01 -18.40
C GLU A 176 -3.10 -0.33 -18.46
N LYS A 177 -2.25 0.50 -17.84
CA LYS A 177 -0.79 0.35 -17.90
C LYS A 177 -0.34 -0.88 -17.11
N ILE A 178 0.80 -1.43 -17.50
CA ILE A 178 1.37 -2.64 -16.89
C ILE A 178 1.60 -2.51 -15.37
N PRO A 179 2.10 -1.38 -14.83
CA PRO A 179 2.28 -1.25 -13.38
C PRO A 179 0.98 -1.07 -12.58
N GLU A 180 -0.17 -0.84 -13.24
CA GLU A 180 -1.47 -0.58 -12.61
C GLU A 180 -2.17 -1.91 -12.26
N ILE A 181 -1.52 -2.67 -11.39
CA ILE A 181 -2.03 -3.90 -10.77
C ILE A 181 -1.54 -3.95 -9.32
N GLU A 182 -2.43 -4.34 -8.42
CA GLU A 182 -2.14 -4.41 -6.98
C GLU A 182 -2.52 -5.79 -6.45
N ILE A 183 -1.83 -6.23 -5.40
CA ILE A 183 -2.27 -7.39 -4.62
C ILE A 183 -3.57 -7.02 -3.92
N PHE A 184 -4.56 -7.90 -3.98
CA PHE A 184 -5.84 -7.68 -3.34
C PHE A 184 -5.69 -7.67 -1.82
N GLU A 185 -6.14 -6.57 -1.21
CA GLU A 185 -6.25 -6.46 0.23
C GLU A 185 -7.72 -6.19 0.61
N PRO A 186 -8.41 -7.11 1.30
CA PRO A 186 -9.84 -7.01 1.58
C PRO A 186 -10.25 -5.69 2.24
N ARG A 187 -9.43 -5.19 3.18
CA ARG A 187 -9.70 -3.95 3.92
C ARG A 187 -9.69 -2.73 3.01
N ARG A 188 -8.71 -2.62 2.11
CA ARG A 188 -8.63 -1.55 1.10
C ARG A 188 -9.82 -1.62 0.15
N PHE A 189 -10.16 -2.81 -0.30
CA PHE A 189 -11.26 -3.02 -1.23
C PHE A 189 -12.62 -2.61 -0.63
N VAL A 190 -12.91 -3.04 0.61
CA VAL A 190 -14.13 -2.63 1.33
C VAL A 190 -14.19 -1.11 1.52
N GLY A 191 -13.06 -0.47 1.87
CA GLY A 191 -12.99 0.99 1.96
C GLY A 191 -13.32 1.71 0.65
N ARG A 192 -12.82 1.21 -0.49
CA ARG A 192 -13.16 1.73 -1.82
C ARG A 192 -14.65 1.54 -2.14
N ILE A 193 -15.23 0.37 -1.86
CA ILE A 193 -16.67 0.09 -2.10
C ILE A 193 -17.58 1.02 -1.29
N LEU A 194 -17.24 1.22 -0.01
CA LEU A 194 -18.02 2.06 0.90
C LEU A 194 -17.84 3.57 0.63
N GLY A 195 -17.00 3.95 -0.35
CA GLY A 195 -16.69 5.35 -0.64
C GLY A 195 -15.88 6.03 0.48
N LEU A 196 -15.35 5.25 1.41
CA LEU A 196 -14.61 5.73 2.58
C LEU A 196 -13.13 6.02 2.26
N GLY A 197 -12.74 5.97 0.98
CA GLY A 197 -11.35 6.16 0.55
C GLY A 197 -10.40 5.16 1.19
N ASP A 198 -9.16 5.57 1.39
CA ASP A 198 -8.09 4.75 1.97
C ASP A 198 -8.26 4.63 3.50
N LEU A 199 -9.28 3.85 3.91
CA LEU A 199 -9.52 3.48 5.31
C LEU A 199 -8.26 2.94 6.00
N PRO A 200 -7.37 2.17 5.35
CA PRO A 200 -6.10 1.80 5.96
C PRO A 200 -5.20 2.99 6.27
N SER A 201 -5.08 3.98 5.38
CA SER A 201 -4.39 5.24 5.70
C SER A 201 -5.09 6.02 6.81
N LEU A 202 -6.43 6.02 6.85
CA LEU A 202 -7.19 6.65 7.94
C LEU A 202 -7.06 5.88 9.26
N ILE A 203 -7.00 4.56 9.22
CA ILE A 203 -6.82 3.66 10.36
C ILE A 203 -5.37 3.68 10.83
N GLU A 204 -4.39 3.84 9.94
CA GLU A 204 -3.00 4.11 10.31
C GLU A 204 -2.88 5.47 10.97
N LYS A 205 -3.56 6.49 10.44
CA LYS A 205 -3.68 7.80 11.10
C LYS A 205 -4.45 7.73 12.40
N LEU A 206 -5.54 6.95 12.49
CA LEU A 206 -6.33 6.74 13.71
C LEU A 206 -5.59 5.88 14.73
N LYS A 207 -4.78 4.90 14.31
CA LYS A 207 -3.85 4.17 15.19
C LYS A 207 -2.73 5.08 15.66
N ALA A 208 -2.22 5.96 14.80
CA ALA A 208 -1.30 7.03 15.19
C ALA A 208 -1.96 8.01 16.17
N LEU A 209 -3.29 8.22 16.10
CA LEU A 209 -4.09 8.95 17.08
C LEU A 209 -4.45 8.09 18.31
N GLU A 210 -4.59 6.77 18.24
CA GLU A 210 -4.70 5.92 19.44
C GLU A 210 -3.37 5.91 20.22
N HIS A 211 -2.25 6.06 19.52
CA HIS A 211 -0.96 6.41 20.13
C HIS A 211 -0.94 7.83 20.70
N SER A 212 -1.85 8.74 20.30
CA SER A 212 -2.00 10.06 20.93
C SER A 212 -2.59 9.95 22.34
N ASN A 213 -3.37 8.91 22.68
CA ASN A 213 -3.77 8.69 24.08
C ASN A 213 -2.57 8.41 25.01
N ILE A 214 -1.47 7.87 24.50
CA ILE A 214 -0.23 7.68 25.28
C ILE A 214 0.57 8.98 25.34
N LEU A 215 0.65 9.72 24.23
CA LEU A 215 1.33 11.02 24.16
C LEU A 215 0.61 12.08 25.00
N GLU A 216 -0.72 12.19 24.94
CA GLU A 216 -1.54 13.09 25.77
C GLU A 216 -1.49 12.69 27.25
N LYS A 217 -1.55 11.40 27.58
CA LYS A 217 -1.36 10.93 28.97
C LYS A 217 0.05 11.16 29.47
N ARG A 218 1.09 11.01 28.64
CA ARG A 218 2.48 11.31 29.04
C ARG A 218 2.72 12.81 29.11
N PHE A 219 2.22 13.59 28.16
CA PHE A 219 2.34 15.04 28.14
C PHE A 219 1.60 15.69 29.32
N SER A 220 0.37 15.25 29.62
CA SER A 220 -0.35 15.67 30.84
C SER A 220 0.38 15.24 32.12
N LYS A 221 0.95 14.03 32.18
CA LYS A 221 1.81 13.59 33.30
C LYS A 221 3.10 14.41 33.42
N SER A 222 3.71 14.82 32.31
CA SER A 222 4.93 15.64 32.29
C SER A 222 4.64 17.09 32.68
N ILE A 223 3.48 17.63 32.30
CA ILE A 223 2.98 18.93 32.78
C ILE A 223 2.65 18.86 34.29
N ALA A 224 1.99 17.80 34.75
CA ALA A 224 1.64 17.61 36.16
C ALA A 224 2.89 17.43 37.05
N SER A 225 3.83 16.58 36.63
CA SER A 225 5.10 16.36 37.33
C SER A 225 6.04 17.57 37.25
N GLY A 226 5.96 18.37 36.18
CA GLY A 226 6.79 19.55 35.96
C GLY A 226 8.25 19.22 35.62
N LYS A 227 8.51 17.98 35.18
CA LYS A 227 9.81 17.54 34.66
C LYS A 227 9.58 16.95 33.27
N ILE A 228 10.18 17.58 32.25
CA ILE A 228 10.31 17.00 30.92
C ILE A 228 11.71 16.41 30.79
N THR A 229 11.82 15.30 30.07
CA THR A 229 13.08 14.65 29.71
C THR A 229 13.31 14.73 28.20
N LEU A 230 14.53 14.48 27.71
CA LEU A 230 14.77 14.40 26.27
C LEU A 230 14.05 13.22 25.61
N VAL A 231 13.68 12.20 26.39
CA VAL A 231 12.81 11.10 25.93
C VAL A 231 11.43 11.61 25.54
N ASP A 232 10.88 12.55 26.30
CA ASP A 232 9.58 13.15 25.99
C ASP A 232 9.67 14.02 24.73
N LEU A 233 10.76 14.77 24.60
CA LEU A 233 11.04 15.57 23.41
C LEU A 233 11.20 14.70 22.15
N TYR A 234 11.89 13.57 22.26
CA TYR A 234 12.01 12.58 21.18
C TYR A 234 10.65 12.11 20.68
N LEU A 235 9.76 11.73 21.61
CA LEU A 235 8.43 11.24 21.27
C LEU A 235 7.59 12.32 20.58
N GLN A 236 7.73 13.59 20.98
CA GLN A 236 7.06 14.71 20.32
C GLN A 236 7.56 14.94 18.89
N ILE A 237 8.88 15.02 18.70
CA ILE A 237 9.47 15.22 17.37
C ILE A 237 9.09 14.07 16.44
N ASN A 238 9.14 12.83 16.93
CA ASN A 238 8.77 11.65 16.15
C ASN A 238 7.27 11.61 15.82
N ALA A 239 6.40 12.08 16.72
CA ALA A 239 4.97 12.21 16.45
C ALA A 239 4.69 13.23 15.34
N ILE A 240 5.36 14.40 15.38
CA ILE A 240 5.26 15.42 14.33
C ILE A 240 5.74 14.87 12.98
N ARG A 241 6.89 14.16 12.97
CA ARG A 241 7.43 13.55 11.75
C ARG A 241 6.48 12.51 11.13
N LYS A 242 5.76 11.74 11.95
CA LYS A 242 4.77 10.76 11.47
C LYS A 242 3.53 11.37 10.83
N LEU A 243 3.19 12.61 11.20
CA LEU A 243 2.03 13.31 10.63
C LEU A 243 2.31 13.88 9.23
N GLY A 244 3.56 13.83 8.78
CA GLY A 244 4.00 14.29 7.46
C GLY A 244 4.53 15.73 7.46
N PRO A 245 4.79 16.31 6.28
CA PRO A 245 5.36 17.65 6.18
C PRO A 245 4.48 18.69 6.86
N LEU A 246 5.08 19.55 7.69
CA LEU A 246 4.37 20.58 8.47
C LEU A 246 3.55 21.51 7.56
N SER A 247 4.03 21.73 6.33
CA SER A 247 3.35 22.50 5.29
C SER A 247 1.98 21.94 4.92
N LYS A 248 1.85 20.61 4.83
CA LYS A 248 0.58 19.95 4.47
C LYS A 248 -0.42 19.97 5.62
N ILE A 249 0.05 19.92 6.87
CA ILE A 249 -0.82 19.97 8.05
C ILE A 249 -1.41 21.37 8.21
N LEU A 250 -0.60 22.42 8.03
CA LEU A 250 -1.06 23.81 8.15
C LEU A 250 -2.03 24.21 7.04
N GLN A 251 -1.87 23.67 5.82
CA GLN A 251 -2.82 23.86 4.71
C GLN A 251 -4.20 23.24 4.98
N LEU A 252 -4.31 22.31 5.93
CA LEU A 252 -5.56 21.66 6.31
C LEU A 252 -6.31 22.41 7.43
N ILE A 253 -5.71 23.44 8.04
CA ILE A 253 -6.34 24.23 9.11
C ILE A 253 -7.06 25.44 8.49
N PRO A 254 -8.40 25.48 8.49
CA PRO A 254 -9.16 26.60 7.93
C PRO A 254 -8.85 27.90 8.68
N GLY A 255 -8.53 28.97 7.96
CA GLY A 255 -8.28 30.31 8.53
C GLY A 255 -6.80 30.67 8.77
N LEU A 256 -5.86 29.72 8.66
CA LEU A 256 -4.42 29.99 8.77
C LEU A 256 -3.70 30.19 7.41
N SER A 257 -4.38 29.96 6.28
CA SER A 257 -3.80 30.09 4.92
C SER A 257 -3.45 31.53 4.49
N LEU A 258 -3.74 32.54 5.32
CA LEU A 258 -3.51 33.97 5.02
C LEU A 258 -2.21 34.54 5.61
N LEU A 259 -1.48 33.77 6.43
CA LEU A 259 -0.18 34.20 6.93
C LEU A 259 0.91 33.86 5.89
N PRO A 260 1.74 34.83 5.46
CA PRO A 260 2.87 34.54 4.58
C PRO A 260 3.92 33.76 5.39
N LEU A 261 3.85 32.43 5.34
CA LEU A 261 4.85 31.54 5.89
C LEU A 261 5.84 31.20 4.76
N ASP A 262 7.11 31.50 4.99
CA ASP A 262 8.17 31.37 4.00
C ASP A 262 8.59 29.88 3.90
N ASP A 263 8.26 29.21 2.79
CA ASP A 263 8.49 27.77 2.55
C ASP A 263 9.94 27.33 2.81
N LYS A 264 10.91 28.25 2.63
CA LYS A 264 12.32 28.03 2.93
C LYS A 264 12.58 27.82 4.42
N GLN A 265 11.91 28.57 5.30
CA GLN A 265 12.08 28.43 6.75
C GLN A 265 11.50 27.11 7.26
N MET A 266 10.45 26.59 6.61
CA MET A 266 9.82 25.32 6.98
C MET A 266 10.66 24.10 6.60
N LYS A 267 11.28 24.10 5.41
CA LYS A 267 12.24 23.04 5.03
C LYS A 267 13.48 23.02 5.93
N ILE A 268 14.00 24.19 6.29
CA ILE A 268 15.11 24.32 7.24
C ILE A 268 14.71 23.78 8.63
N SER A 269 13.44 23.90 9.02
CA SER A 269 12.91 23.34 10.27
C SER A 269 12.86 21.81 10.25
N GLU A 270 12.44 21.20 9.14
CA GLU A 270 12.39 19.74 9.00
C GLU A 270 13.79 19.09 9.03
N GLU A 271 14.75 19.64 8.30
CA GLU A 271 16.14 19.15 8.33
C GLU A 271 16.76 19.27 9.74
N LYS A 272 16.43 20.33 10.48
CA LYS A 272 16.85 20.48 11.88
C LYS A 272 16.23 19.44 12.80
N MET A 273 14.95 19.10 12.61
CA MET A 273 14.28 18.06 13.39
C MET A 273 14.91 16.68 13.16
N ASP A 274 15.32 16.37 11.92
CA ASP A 274 16.00 15.12 11.60
C ASP A 274 17.39 15.04 12.26
N LYS A 275 18.15 16.14 12.24
CA LYS A 275 19.41 16.24 12.98
C LYS A 275 19.20 16.03 14.48
N TRP A 276 18.15 16.63 15.06
CA TRP A 276 17.83 16.45 16.47
C TRP A 276 17.49 15.00 16.83
N LEU A 277 16.77 14.27 15.97
CA LEU A 277 16.52 12.85 16.19
C LEU A 277 17.83 12.04 16.18
N ALA A 278 18.73 12.32 15.23
CA ALA A 278 20.05 11.66 15.19
C ALA A 278 20.89 11.96 16.44
N ILE A 279 20.88 13.21 16.91
CA ILE A 279 21.56 13.65 18.14
C ILE A 279 21.01 12.94 19.36
N ILE A 280 19.68 12.91 19.54
CA ILE A 280 19.03 12.24 20.67
C ILE A 280 19.33 10.75 20.67
N ASN A 281 19.28 10.08 19.52
CA ASN A 281 19.61 8.66 19.39
C ASN A 281 21.07 8.33 19.72
N SER A 282 21.96 9.33 19.67
CA SER A 282 23.39 9.19 20.01
C SER A 282 23.69 9.44 21.50
N MET A 283 22.66 9.74 22.30
CA MET A 283 22.76 9.88 23.76
C MET A 283 22.49 8.57 24.48
N THR A 284 23.10 8.42 25.65
CA THR A 284 22.80 7.33 26.58
C THR A 284 21.48 7.60 27.32
N TYR A 285 20.88 6.55 27.88
CA TYR A 285 19.62 6.67 28.62
C TYR A 285 19.72 7.58 29.85
N GLU A 286 20.89 7.65 30.49
CA GLU A 286 21.14 8.57 31.61
C GLU A 286 21.15 10.04 31.16
N GLU A 287 21.81 10.32 30.03
CA GLU A 287 21.86 11.66 29.42
C GLU A 287 20.49 12.12 28.94
N LEU A 288 19.67 11.19 28.42
CA LEU A 288 18.30 11.47 28.02
C LEU A 288 17.38 11.84 29.18
N LYS A 289 17.59 11.21 30.35
CA LYS A 289 16.84 11.53 31.58
C LYS A 289 17.30 12.83 32.23
N ASN A 290 18.61 13.05 32.27
CA ASN A 290 19.23 14.17 32.96
C ASN A 290 20.19 14.92 32.04
N PRO A 291 19.69 15.84 31.18
CA PRO A 291 20.55 16.57 30.24
C PRO A 291 21.60 17.47 30.91
N ASN A 292 21.45 17.78 32.20
CA ASN A 292 22.40 18.59 32.97
C ASN A 292 23.77 17.90 33.17
N ILE A 293 23.88 16.59 32.92
CA ILE A 293 25.16 15.86 33.04
C ILE A 293 26.03 15.99 31.77
N LEU A 294 25.52 16.63 30.73
CA LEU A 294 26.23 16.80 29.46
C LEU A 294 27.34 17.85 29.59
N ASP A 295 28.57 17.36 29.70
CA ASP A 295 29.78 18.16 29.62
C ASP A 295 30.27 18.32 28.16
N LYS A 296 31.36 19.07 27.99
CA LYS A 296 31.96 19.29 26.65
C LYS A 296 32.38 17.98 25.98
N SER A 297 32.83 16.98 26.75
CA SER A 297 33.27 15.68 26.21
C SER A 297 32.10 14.86 25.70
N ARG A 298 30.98 14.83 26.43
CA ARG A 298 29.75 14.15 26.03
C ARG A 298 29.12 14.80 24.82
N ILE A 299 29.06 16.13 24.78
CA ILE A 299 28.57 16.88 23.61
C ILE A 299 29.40 16.54 22.36
N TYR A 300 30.73 16.49 22.49
CA TYR A 300 31.61 16.12 21.38
C TYR A 300 31.36 14.68 20.90
N ARG A 301 31.24 13.72 21.83
CA ARG A 301 30.92 12.33 21.52
C ARG A 301 29.58 12.19 20.80
N ILE A 302 28.56 12.90 21.27
CA ILE A 302 27.21 12.87 20.69
C ILE A 302 27.25 13.42 19.27
N ALA A 303 27.87 14.58 19.06
CA ALA A 303 28.00 15.19 17.73
C ALA A 303 28.69 14.27 16.72
N LEU A 304 29.78 13.61 17.14
CA LEU A 304 30.46 12.60 16.32
C LEU A 304 29.55 11.39 16.00
N GLY A 305 28.85 10.87 17.01
CA GLY A 305 27.97 9.71 16.85
C GLY A 305 26.75 9.98 15.96
N SER A 306 26.24 11.22 15.97
CA SER A 306 25.10 11.63 15.15
C SER A 306 25.49 12.17 13.77
N GLY A 307 26.79 12.35 13.49
CA GLY A 307 27.26 12.98 12.25
C GLY A 307 26.86 14.46 12.14
N THR A 308 26.67 15.15 13.26
CA THR A 308 26.24 16.55 13.32
C THR A 308 27.32 17.44 13.93
N SER A 309 27.13 18.76 13.88
CA SER A 309 28.04 19.70 14.53
C SER A 309 27.79 19.81 16.04
N ILE A 310 28.79 20.31 16.78
CA ILE A 310 28.66 20.64 18.20
C ILE A 310 27.57 21.70 18.41
N ASP A 311 27.42 22.63 17.46
CA ASP A 311 26.44 23.70 17.56
C ASP A 311 25.02 23.18 17.35
N ASP A 312 24.81 22.18 16.48
CA ASP A 312 23.51 21.49 16.36
C ASP A 312 23.07 20.84 17.69
N VAL A 313 24.03 20.25 18.44
CA VAL A 313 23.76 19.66 19.77
C VAL A 313 23.42 20.75 20.79
N LYS A 314 24.15 21.87 20.80
CA LYS A 314 23.82 23.01 21.68
C LYS A 314 22.47 23.61 21.34
N ASP A 315 22.10 23.68 20.08
CA ASP A 315 20.82 24.22 19.64
C ASP A 315 19.66 23.33 20.09
N LEU A 316 19.81 22.01 20.06
CA LEU A 316 18.86 21.08 20.68
C LEU A 316 18.72 21.33 22.19
N LEU A 317 19.84 21.50 22.91
CA LEU A 317 19.82 21.73 24.35
C LEU A 317 19.16 23.06 24.72
N LYS A 318 19.43 24.13 23.97
CA LYS A 318 18.72 25.41 24.11
C LYS A 318 17.22 25.25 23.89
N TYR A 319 16.83 24.51 22.86
CA TYR A 319 15.42 24.25 22.57
C TYR A 319 14.74 23.47 23.71
N TYR A 320 15.42 22.45 24.24
CA TYR A 320 14.96 21.72 25.42
C TYR A 320 14.80 22.62 26.65
N GLU A 321 15.75 23.52 26.92
CA GLU A 321 15.66 24.48 28.03
C GLU A 321 14.48 25.45 27.86
N LEU A 322 14.23 25.95 26.66
CA LEU A 322 13.07 26.79 26.35
C LEU A 322 11.76 26.07 26.67
N ILE A 323 11.62 24.81 26.24
CA ILE A 323 10.43 23.99 26.55
C ILE A 323 10.30 23.76 28.05
N ASN A 324 11.41 23.43 28.73
CA ASN A 324 11.40 23.19 30.16
C ASN A 324 10.98 24.45 30.95
N ASN A 325 11.47 25.63 30.54
CA ASN A 325 11.09 26.91 31.12
C ASN A 325 9.62 27.26 30.84
N PHE A 326 9.15 26.99 29.63
CA PHE A 326 7.75 27.17 29.27
C PHE A 326 6.84 26.31 30.16
N ILE A 327 7.14 25.03 30.34
CA ILE A 327 6.33 24.11 31.15
C ILE A 327 6.36 24.47 32.64
N LYS A 328 7.52 24.87 33.17
CA LYS A 328 7.62 25.39 34.54
C LYS A 328 6.73 26.63 34.73
N THR A 329 6.69 27.50 33.73
CA THR A 329 5.86 28.73 33.75
C THR A 329 4.37 28.40 33.63
N THR A 330 4.01 27.47 32.74
CA THR A 330 2.64 26.99 32.57
C THR A 330 2.14 26.27 33.81
N LYS A 331 2.97 25.47 34.50
CA LYS A 331 2.65 24.85 35.81
C LYS A 331 2.41 25.91 36.89
N ARG A 332 3.24 26.96 36.96
CA ARG A 332 3.03 28.09 37.88
C ARG A 332 1.70 28.79 37.60
N ARG A 333 1.37 29.05 36.32
CA ARG A 333 0.09 29.63 35.90
C ARG A 333 -1.10 28.71 36.20
N HIS A 334 -1.01 27.41 35.91
CA HIS A 334 -2.04 26.42 36.27
C HIS A 334 -2.27 26.33 37.78
N GLY A 335 -1.22 26.45 38.59
CA GLY A 335 -1.33 26.54 40.05
C GLY A 335 -2.04 27.81 40.53
N ILE A 336 -1.91 28.92 39.80
CA ILE A 336 -2.62 30.18 40.04
C ILE A 336 -4.09 30.07 39.61
N PHE A 337 -4.39 29.51 38.43
CA PHE A 337 -5.77 29.28 37.96
C PHE A 337 -6.55 28.31 38.87
N LYS A 338 -5.89 27.27 39.39
CA LYS A 338 -6.46 26.33 40.37
C LYS A 338 -6.69 26.97 41.75
N LYS A 339 -5.82 27.92 42.16
CA LYS A 339 -6.03 28.74 43.38
C LYS A 339 -7.13 29.79 43.24
N LEU A 340 -7.42 30.23 42.01
CA LEU A 340 -8.50 31.17 41.69
C LEU A 340 -9.83 30.47 41.35
N GLY A 341 -9.93 29.15 41.50
CA GLY A 341 -11.17 28.38 41.30
C GLY A 341 -11.62 28.24 39.85
N ILE A 342 -10.76 28.53 38.87
CA ILE A 342 -11.08 28.38 37.44
C ILE A 342 -10.61 27.00 36.99
N ASP A 343 -11.55 26.06 36.89
CA ASP A 343 -11.30 24.69 36.44
C ASP A 343 -11.30 24.64 34.90
N LEU A 344 -10.10 24.57 34.32
CA LEU A 344 -9.88 24.55 32.88
C LEU A 344 -10.37 23.25 32.20
N SER A 345 -10.70 22.22 32.98
CA SER A 345 -11.29 20.97 32.48
C SER A 345 -12.70 21.16 31.88
N ARG A 346 -13.43 22.20 32.30
CA ARG A 346 -14.76 22.54 31.74
C ARG A 346 -14.71 23.13 30.33
N ILE A 347 -13.56 23.61 29.87
CA ILE A 347 -13.44 24.18 28.52
C ILE A 347 -13.30 23.06 27.48
N GLU A 348 -12.72 21.91 27.85
CA GLU A 348 -12.64 20.73 26.96
C GLU A 348 -14.01 20.06 26.74
N GLU A 349 -14.93 20.14 27.71
CA GLU A 349 -16.31 19.63 27.56
C GLU A 349 -17.18 20.49 26.63
N GLN A 350 -16.86 21.78 26.42
CA GLN A 350 -17.61 22.65 25.52
C GLN A 350 -17.17 22.58 24.05
N ILE A 351 -16.08 21.87 23.76
CA ILE A 351 -15.52 21.72 22.40
C ILE A 351 -15.79 20.31 21.82
N LYS A 352 -16.35 19.39 22.60
CA LYS A 352 -16.96 18.15 22.10
C LYS A 352 -18.43 18.37 21.77
#